data_AF-A0A4R4EGF9-F1
#
_entry.id   AF-A0A4R4EGF9-F1
#
_cell.length_a   1.000
_cell.length_b   1.000
_cell.length_c   1.000
_cell.angle_alpha   90.00
_cell.angle_beta   90.00
_cell.angle_gamma   90.00
#
_symmetry.space_group_name_H-M   'P 1'
#
loop_
_entity.id
_entity.type
_entity.pdbx_description
1 polymer ?
#
loop_
_entity_poly.entity_id
_entity_poly.type
_entity_poly.pdbx_seq_one_letter_code
_entity_poly.pdbx_strand_id
1 'polypeptide(L)'
;MLTLVKMEVLKLKRSNIFRIALLILLLLTGIIVMQGSMLHNGVRFFDSPGWLLEGALSWGTFYIFPAIFSLLGTYMISREFQDGTMKILQTIPVDMNKLIKAKLFTSCIMSIILSITLFILILISEMILHVHQLSIDLILGYFIQYLLQGIGIFIAITPIIALTAIFQKSYLLSIVFAIIYSFMGIFAASSKLHSIYPISAVFVFSGAYPVTGMAYWLSCLSLLATLAIALMMLKRIGVYKEKF
;
A
#
# COMPACT_ATOMS: atom_id res chain seq x y z
N MET A 1 8.71 3.08 -22.16
CA MET A 1 8.28 2.96 -20.75
C MET A 1 6.91 3.58 -20.51
N LEU A 2 6.72 4.88 -20.77
CA LEU A 2 5.42 5.56 -20.59
C LEU A 2 4.25 4.90 -21.34
N THR A 3 4.49 4.39 -22.56
CA THR A 3 3.48 3.66 -23.34
C THR A 3 3.03 2.37 -22.66
N LEU A 4 3.97 1.58 -22.10
CA LEU A 4 3.67 0.36 -21.35
C LEU A 4 2.86 0.67 -20.07
N VAL A 5 3.26 1.72 -19.34
CA VAL A 5 2.54 2.19 -18.14
C VAL A 5 1.10 2.58 -18.49
N LYS A 6 0.90 3.34 -19.57
CA LYS A 6 -0.44 3.75 -20.03
C LYS A 6 -1.32 2.54 -20.37
N MET A 7 -0.77 1.53 -21.04
CA MET A 7 -1.50 0.30 -21.36
C MET A 7 -1.93 -0.47 -20.10
N GLU A 8 -1.05 -0.59 -19.11
CA GLU A 8 -1.36 -1.27 -17.85
C GLU A 8 -2.44 -0.51 -17.04
N VAL A 9 -2.40 0.83 -17.02
CA VAL A 9 -3.44 1.65 -16.37
C VAL A 9 -4.81 1.45 -17.04
N LEU A 10 -4.86 1.42 -18.38
CA LEU A 10 -6.11 1.17 -19.12
C LEU A 10 -6.68 -0.23 -18.82
N LYS A 11 -5.82 -1.24 -18.71
CA LYS A 11 -6.22 -2.62 -18.32
C LYS A 11 -6.82 -2.66 -16.91
N LEU A 12 -6.26 -1.91 -15.96
CA LEU A 12 -6.79 -1.81 -14.61
C LEU A 12 -8.12 -1.07 -14.56
N LYS A 13 -8.27 0.04 -15.30
CA LYS A 13 -9.51 0.82 -15.36
C LYS A 13 -10.70 -0.01 -15.87
N ARG A 14 -10.45 -0.98 -16.75
CA ARG A 14 -11.47 -1.92 -17.24
C ARG A 14 -11.80 -3.04 -16.26
N SER A 15 -10.96 -3.27 -15.25
CA SER A 15 -11.14 -4.33 -14.26
C SER A 15 -12.02 -3.90 -13.09
N ASN A 16 -12.77 -4.85 -12.51
CA ASN A 16 -13.56 -4.60 -11.32
C ASN A 16 -12.71 -4.46 -10.05
N ILE A 17 -11.43 -4.87 -10.07
CA ILE A 17 -10.56 -4.86 -8.87
C ILE A 17 -10.38 -3.45 -8.33
N PHE A 18 -10.21 -2.45 -9.21
CA PHE A 18 -10.11 -1.06 -8.76
C PHE A 18 -11.40 -0.57 -8.10
N ARG A 19 -12.56 -0.97 -8.63
CA ARG A 19 -13.87 -0.63 -8.05
C ARG A 19 -14.07 -1.30 -6.70
N ILE A 20 -13.65 -2.56 -6.56
CA ILE A 20 -13.68 -3.31 -5.29
C ILE A 20 -12.77 -2.63 -4.27
N ALA A 21 -11.55 -2.24 -4.65
CA ALA A 21 -10.63 -1.51 -3.77
C ALA A 21 -11.26 -0.19 -3.28
N LEU A 22 -11.89 0.57 -4.16
CA LEU A 22 -12.59 1.80 -3.81
C LEU A 22 -13.74 1.54 -2.83
N LEU A 23 -14.54 0.49 -3.05
CA LEU A 23 -15.62 0.09 -2.15
C LEU A 23 -15.09 -0.30 -0.77
N ILE A 24 -13.98 -1.05 -0.69
CA ILE A 24 -13.36 -1.40 0.59
C ILE A 24 -12.89 -0.14 1.34
N LEU A 25 -12.29 0.82 0.64
CA LEU A 25 -11.89 2.09 1.24
C LEU A 25 -13.12 2.86 1.76
N LEU A 26 -14.21 2.91 1.00
CA LEU A 26 -15.46 3.55 1.43
C LEU A 26 -16.02 2.90 2.71
N LEU A 27 -16.02 1.57 2.78
CA LEU A 27 -16.45 0.83 3.97
C LEU A 27 -15.53 1.12 5.17
N LEU A 28 -14.21 1.17 4.96
CA LEU A 28 -13.25 1.55 5.99
C LEU A 28 -13.55 2.95 6.54
N THR A 29 -13.79 3.93 5.66
CA THR A 29 -14.19 5.28 6.06
C THR A 29 -15.43 5.26 6.94
N GLY A 30 -16.46 4.50 6.53
CA GLY A 30 -17.70 4.36 7.30
C GLY A 30 -17.46 3.75 8.69
N ILE A 31 -16.65 2.69 8.79
CA ILE A 31 -16.32 2.04 10.07
C ILE A 31 -15.60 3.02 11.01
N ILE A 32 -14.67 3.82 10.51
CA ILE A 32 -13.89 4.76 11.33
C ILE A 32 -14.77 5.90 11.82
N VAL A 33 -15.67 6.42 10.98
CA VAL A 33 -16.65 7.44 11.39
C VAL A 33 -17.59 6.87 12.46
N MET A 34 -18.06 5.63 12.30
CA MET A 34 -18.86 4.95 13.33
C MET A 34 -18.06 4.76 14.62
N GLN A 35 -16.79 4.38 14.55
CA GLN A 35 -15.93 4.27 15.73
C GLN A 35 -15.73 5.61 16.44
N GLY A 36 -15.55 6.70 15.69
CA GLY A 36 -15.43 8.05 16.24
C GLY A 36 -16.68 8.50 17.01
N SER A 37 -17.85 7.98 16.65
CA SER A 37 -19.13 8.25 17.33
C SER A 37 -19.32 7.51 18.65
N MET A 38 -18.49 6.51 18.93
CA MET A 38 -18.59 5.75 20.18
C MET A 38 -18.04 6.58 21.35
N LEU A 39 -18.81 6.64 22.43
CA LEU A 39 -18.39 7.25 23.69
C LEU A 39 -17.36 6.34 24.36
N HIS A 40 -16.17 6.88 24.64
CA HIS A 40 -15.14 6.18 25.40
C HIS A 40 -14.74 7.04 26.59
N ASN A 41 -14.96 6.52 27.81
CA ASN A 41 -14.68 7.24 29.07
C ASN A 41 -15.32 8.63 29.17
N GLY A 42 -16.55 8.80 28.66
CA GLY A 42 -17.32 10.04 28.79
C GLY A 42 -16.94 11.16 27.82
N VAL A 43 -15.93 10.96 26.98
CA VAL A 43 -15.53 11.87 25.89
C VAL A 43 -15.79 11.18 24.55
N ARG A 44 -16.26 11.91 23.55
CA ARG A 44 -16.35 11.36 22.18
C ARG A 44 -14.99 11.52 21.53
N PHE A 45 -14.50 10.49 20.85
CA PHE A 45 -13.26 10.59 20.07
C PHE A 45 -13.32 11.70 19.01
N PHE A 46 -14.53 12.09 18.61
CA PHE A 46 -14.76 13.27 17.79
C PHE A 46 -14.20 14.57 18.34
N ASP A 47 -14.14 14.77 19.65
CA ASP A 47 -13.80 16.08 20.22
C ASP A 47 -12.33 16.49 19.98
N SER A 48 -11.49 15.58 19.48
CA SER A 48 -10.09 15.86 19.10
C SER A 48 -9.94 16.03 17.58
N PRO A 49 -9.53 17.21 17.08
CA PRO A 49 -9.34 17.42 15.66
C PRO A 49 -8.20 16.56 15.11
N GLY A 50 -8.43 15.90 13.96
CA GLY A 50 -7.46 15.02 13.30
C GLY A 50 -7.54 13.56 13.74
N TRP A 51 -8.42 13.21 14.69
CA TRP A 51 -8.55 11.82 15.15
C TRP A 51 -9.01 10.87 14.03
N LEU A 52 -9.92 11.31 13.15
CA LEU A 52 -10.37 10.48 12.03
C LEU A 52 -9.24 10.28 11.02
N LEU A 53 -8.48 11.33 10.73
CA LEU A 53 -7.29 11.28 9.86
C LEU A 53 -6.21 10.33 10.39
N GLU A 54 -5.88 10.39 11.68
CA GLU A 54 -4.89 9.51 12.31
C GLU A 54 -5.39 8.07 12.42
N GLY A 55 -6.66 7.89 12.79
CA GLY A 55 -7.33 6.59 12.87
C GLY A 55 -7.32 5.90 11.51
N ALA A 56 -7.74 6.60 10.45
CA ALA A 56 -7.73 6.04 9.11
C ALA A 56 -6.33 5.71 8.58
N LEU A 57 -5.31 6.49 8.96
CA LEU A 57 -3.94 6.21 8.59
C LEU A 57 -3.48 4.89 9.24
N SER A 58 -3.78 4.71 10.52
CA SER A 58 -3.41 3.53 11.30
C SER A 58 -4.15 2.27 10.83
N TRP A 59 -5.47 2.34 10.74
CA TRP A 59 -6.29 1.21 10.30
C TRP A 59 -6.03 0.85 8.84
N GLY A 60 -5.87 1.85 7.98
CA GLY A 60 -5.47 1.66 6.59
C GLY A 60 -4.16 0.91 6.47
N THR A 61 -3.13 1.35 7.19
CA THR A 61 -1.77 0.79 7.09
C THR A 61 -1.65 -0.63 7.63
N PHE A 62 -2.32 -0.98 8.73
CA PHE A 62 -2.20 -2.31 9.31
C PHE A 62 -3.15 -3.34 8.72
N TYR A 63 -4.36 -2.95 8.29
CA TYR A 63 -5.40 -3.92 7.93
C TYR A 63 -5.73 -3.94 6.44
N ILE A 64 -5.80 -2.79 5.78
CA ILE A 64 -6.45 -2.67 4.47
C ILE A 64 -5.46 -2.49 3.33
N PHE A 65 -4.58 -1.49 3.42
CA PHE A 65 -3.59 -1.18 2.39
C PHE A 65 -2.69 -2.38 2.07
N PRO A 66 -2.22 -3.18 3.06
CA PRO A 66 -1.37 -4.30 2.73
C PRO A 66 -2.03 -5.36 1.85
N ALA A 67 -3.28 -5.69 2.17
CA ALA A 67 -4.08 -6.64 1.41
C ALA A 67 -4.37 -6.12 0.00
N ILE A 68 -4.83 -4.87 -0.13
CA ILE A 68 -5.20 -4.28 -1.43
C ILE A 68 -3.97 -4.08 -2.32
N PHE A 69 -2.87 -3.57 -1.79
CA PHE A 69 -1.65 -3.31 -2.57
C PHE A 69 -1.00 -4.62 -3.01
N SER A 70 -0.97 -5.63 -2.14
CA SER A 70 -0.52 -6.98 -2.49
C SER A 70 -1.38 -7.61 -3.59
N LEU A 71 -2.71 -7.49 -3.47
CA LEU A 71 -3.65 -7.98 -4.48
C LEU A 71 -3.42 -7.29 -5.83
N LEU A 72 -3.35 -5.96 -5.85
CA LEU A 72 -3.12 -5.19 -7.08
C LEU A 72 -1.78 -5.55 -7.73
N GLY A 73 -0.69 -5.53 -6.96
CA GLY A 73 0.64 -5.86 -7.48
C GLY A 73 0.71 -7.27 -8.02
N THR A 74 0.17 -8.24 -7.29
CA THR A 74 0.16 -9.66 -7.72
C THR A 74 -0.76 -9.87 -8.91
N TYR A 75 -1.90 -9.19 -8.95
CA TYR A 75 -2.81 -9.19 -10.10
C TYR A 75 -2.10 -8.68 -11.35
N MET A 76 -1.43 -7.53 -11.29
CA MET A 76 -0.74 -6.97 -12.45
C MET A 76 0.36 -7.90 -12.99
N ILE A 77 1.12 -8.54 -12.10
CA ILE A 77 2.24 -9.43 -12.49
C ILE A 77 1.74 -10.82 -12.95
N SER A 78 0.77 -11.39 -12.25
CA SER A 78 0.37 -12.80 -12.46
C SER A 78 -0.76 -12.96 -13.48
N ARG A 79 -1.42 -11.88 -13.89
CA ARG A 79 -2.52 -11.92 -14.88
C ARG A 79 -2.12 -12.54 -16.22
N GLU A 80 -0.94 -12.23 -16.70
CA GLU A 80 -0.45 -12.78 -17.99
C GLU A 80 -0.19 -14.29 -17.92
N PHE A 81 0.08 -14.82 -16.72
CA PHE A 81 0.22 -16.26 -16.47
C PHE A 81 -1.13 -16.96 -16.46
N GLN A 82 -2.10 -16.38 -15.77
CA GLN A 82 -3.43 -16.98 -15.63
C GLN A 82 -4.25 -16.90 -16.91
N ASP A 83 -4.12 -15.81 -17.68
CA ASP A 83 -4.83 -15.64 -18.96
C ASP A 83 -4.14 -16.41 -20.11
N GLY A 84 -3.03 -17.13 -19.87
CA GLY A 84 -2.28 -17.90 -20.87
C GLY A 84 -1.59 -17.05 -21.95
N THR A 85 -1.61 -15.72 -21.82
CA THR A 85 -1.09 -14.76 -22.81
C THR A 85 0.42 -14.57 -22.75
N MET A 86 1.08 -15.09 -21.71
CA MET A 86 2.53 -15.03 -21.54
C MET A 86 3.30 -15.60 -22.74
N LYS A 87 2.84 -16.71 -23.33
CA LYS A 87 3.48 -17.32 -24.51
C LYS A 87 3.45 -16.41 -25.73
N ILE A 88 2.38 -15.62 -25.87
CA ILE A 88 2.21 -14.65 -26.96
C ILE A 88 3.05 -13.39 -26.71
N LEU A 89 3.28 -13.02 -25.45
CA LEU A 89 4.16 -11.90 -25.12
C LEU A 89 5.63 -12.21 -25.39
N GLN A 90 6.06 -13.47 -25.25
CA GLN A 90 7.44 -13.89 -25.55
C GLN A 90 7.77 -13.89 -27.05
N THR A 91 6.78 -13.98 -27.94
CA THR A 91 7.02 -13.93 -29.39
C THR A 91 7.21 -12.51 -29.92
N ILE A 92 6.82 -11.51 -29.14
CA ILE A 92 7.08 -10.10 -29.42
C ILE A 92 8.41 -9.73 -28.75
N PRO A 93 9.33 -9.01 -29.41
CA PRO A 93 10.63 -8.64 -28.84
C PRO A 93 10.48 -7.56 -27.74
N VAL A 94 9.92 -7.93 -26.59
CA VAL A 94 9.77 -7.07 -25.41
C VAL A 94 10.57 -7.65 -24.26
N ASP A 95 11.49 -6.85 -23.72
CA ASP A 95 12.28 -7.26 -22.55
C ASP A 95 11.38 -7.50 -21.34
N MET A 96 11.37 -8.74 -20.82
CA MET A 96 10.59 -9.13 -19.64
C MET A 96 10.94 -8.29 -18.40
N ASN A 97 12.22 -7.93 -18.25
CA ASN A 97 12.68 -7.06 -17.17
C ASN A 97 12.12 -5.64 -17.28
N LYS A 98 11.92 -5.11 -18.50
CA LYS A 98 11.28 -3.80 -18.71
C LYS A 98 9.79 -3.88 -18.40
N LEU A 99 9.12 -4.98 -18.75
CA LEU A 99 7.71 -5.21 -18.47
C LEU A 99 7.41 -5.33 -16.96
N ILE A 100 8.19 -6.13 -16.22
CA ILE A 100 8.04 -6.27 -14.76
C ILE A 100 8.24 -4.92 -14.06
N LYS A 101 9.26 -4.16 -14.46
CA LYS A 101 9.49 -2.80 -13.92
C LYS A 101 8.31 -1.86 -14.20
N ALA A 102 7.74 -1.90 -15.41
CA ALA A 102 6.58 -1.10 -15.74
C ALA A 102 5.36 -1.46 -14.87
N LYS A 103 5.12 -2.75 -14.63
CA LYS A 103 4.01 -3.25 -13.78
C LYS A 103 4.17 -2.90 -12.30
N LEU A 104 5.39 -2.97 -11.77
CA LEU A 104 5.66 -2.50 -10.41
C LEU A 104 5.45 -0.99 -10.29
N PHE A 105 5.94 -0.23 -11.27
CA PHE A 105 5.77 1.22 -11.27
C PHE A 105 4.29 1.62 -11.36
N THR A 106 3.50 0.95 -12.19
CA THR A 106 2.04 1.18 -12.24
C THR A 106 1.37 0.80 -10.93
N SER A 107 1.78 -0.30 -10.29
CA SER A 107 1.24 -0.72 -8.99
C SER A 107 1.54 0.31 -7.90
N CYS A 108 2.74 0.90 -7.91
CA CYS A 108 3.14 1.98 -7.01
C CYS A 108 2.30 3.25 -7.23
N ILE A 109 2.06 3.65 -8.48
CA ILE A 109 1.16 4.78 -8.76
C ILE A 109 -0.24 4.50 -8.22
N MET A 110 -0.75 3.28 -8.39
CA MET A 110 -2.07 2.91 -7.89
C MET A 110 -2.14 2.90 -6.37
N SER A 111 -1.08 2.51 -5.66
CA SER A 111 -1.06 2.55 -4.19
C SER A 111 -1.15 3.98 -3.66
N ILE A 112 -0.44 4.92 -4.30
CA ILE A 112 -0.51 6.36 -3.98
C ILE A 112 -1.91 6.90 -4.26
N ILE A 113 -2.51 6.57 -5.42
CA ILE A 113 -3.86 7.01 -5.75
C ILE A 113 -4.86 6.51 -4.69
N LEU A 114 -4.76 5.24 -4.28
CA LEU A 114 -5.66 4.67 -3.27
C LEU A 114 -5.45 5.28 -1.88
N SER A 115 -4.21 5.55 -1.47
CA SER A 115 -3.94 6.20 -0.18
C SER A 115 -4.48 7.63 -0.15
N ILE A 116 -4.29 8.40 -1.23
CA ILE A 116 -4.86 9.74 -1.38
C ILE A 116 -6.39 9.69 -1.45
N THR A 117 -6.97 8.66 -2.08
CA THR A 117 -8.43 8.50 -2.12
C THR A 117 -8.99 8.29 -0.72
N LEU A 118 -8.34 7.46 0.12
CA LEU A 118 -8.75 7.29 1.52
C LEU A 118 -8.65 8.62 2.29
N PHE A 119 -7.55 9.35 2.12
CA PHE A 119 -7.36 10.68 2.72
C PHE A 119 -8.49 11.63 2.35
N ILE A 120 -8.85 11.73 1.06
CA ILE A 120 -9.94 12.62 0.60
C ILE A 120 -11.28 12.21 1.23
N LEU A 121 -11.60 10.91 1.28
CA LEU A 121 -12.85 10.43 1.88
C LEU A 121 -12.95 10.78 3.37
N ILE A 122 -11.85 10.63 4.10
CA ILE A 122 -11.79 10.98 5.53
C ILE A 122 -11.80 12.48 5.73
N LEU A 123 -11.05 13.24 4.93
CA LEU A 123 -11.04 14.70 4.99
C LEU A 123 -12.44 15.28 4.76
N ILE A 124 -13.20 14.75 3.81
CA ILE A 124 -14.60 15.14 3.60
C ILE A 124 -15.43 14.83 4.84
N SER A 125 -15.25 13.65 5.44
CA SER A 125 -15.98 13.24 6.64
C SER A 125 -15.64 14.13 7.84
N GLU A 126 -14.37 14.50 8.00
CA GLU A 126 -13.89 15.35 9.08
C GLU A 126 -14.29 16.81 8.88
N MET A 127 -14.32 17.30 7.64
CA MET A 127 -14.86 18.62 7.30
C MET A 127 -16.34 18.72 7.64
N ILE A 128 -17.14 17.67 7.45
CA ILE A 128 -18.57 17.68 7.83
C ILE A 128 -18.76 17.83 9.35
N LEU A 129 -17.81 17.32 10.15
CA LEU A 129 -17.92 17.24 11.61
C LEU A 129 -17.24 18.42 12.34
N HIS A 130 -16.08 18.87 11.87
CA HIS A 130 -15.20 19.81 12.59
C HIS A 130 -14.72 20.99 11.74
N VAL A 131 -15.61 21.59 10.93
CA VAL A 131 -15.32 22.73 10.03
C VAL A 131 -14.46 23.82 10.69
N HIS A 132 -14.70 24.12 11.97
CA HIS A 132 -14.07 25.24 12.68
C HIS A 132 -12.71 24.95 13.33
N GLN A 133 -12.25 23.69 13.35
CA GLN A 133 -11.02 23.29 14.04
C GLN A 133 -9.91 22.78 13.08
N LEU A 134 -10.19 22.71 11.77
CA LEU A 134 -9.24 22.25 10.76
C LEU A 134 -8.30 23.37 10.33
N SER A 135 -7.04 23.29 10.74
CA SER A 135 -5.98 24.15 10.25
C SER A 135 -5.39 23.63 8.93
N ILE A 136 -4.98 24.53 8.05
CA ILE A 136 -4.37 24.19 6.76
C ILE A 136 -3.07 23.39 6.97
N ASP A 137 -2.29 23.74 7.99
CA ASP A 137 -1.05 23.05 8.34
C ASP A 137 -1.28 21.59 8.72
N LEU A 138 -2.36 21.30 9.46
CA LEU A 138 -2.73 19.94 9.83
C LEU A 138 -3.12 19.11 8.60
N ILE A 139 -3.93 19.68 7.70
CA ILE A 139 -4.34 19.01 6.45
C ILE A 139 -3.12 18.69 5.58
N LEU A 140 -2.19 19.63 5.43
CA LEU A 140 -0.96 19.43 4.66
C LEU A 140 -0.05 18.39 5.31
N GLY A 141 0.07 18.40 6.64
CA GLY A 141 0.82 17.40 7.40
C GLY A 141 0.30 15.99 7.13
N TYR A 142 -1.00 15.78 7.27
CA TYR A 142 -1.62 14.47 6.98
C TYR A 142 -1.54 14.12 5.49
N PHE A 143 -1.72 15.05 4.57
CA PHE A 143 -1.58 14.78 3.14
C PHE A 143 -0.20 14.19 2.81
N ILE A 144 0.87 14.78 3.36
CA ILE A 144 2.24 14.26 3.21
C ILE A 144 2.36 12.86 3.83
N GLN A 145 1.81 12.64 5.03
CA GLN A 145 1.82 11.34 5.69
C GLN A 145 1.13 10.25 4.85
N TYR A 146 -0.05 10.52 4.28
CA TYR A 146 -0.79 9.58 3.44
C TYR A 146 -0.08 9.28 2.11
N LEU A 147 0.58 10.27 1.54
CA LEU A 147 1.40 10.10 0.33
C LEU A 147 2.59 9.19 0.63
N LEU A 148 3.36 9.50 1.68
CA LEU A 148 4.51 8.70 2.10
C LEU A 148 4.11 7.30 2.52
N GLN A 149 2.96 7.11 3.16
CA GLN A 149 2.43 5.79 3.50
C GLN A 149 2.10 4.96 2.24
N GLY A 150 1.45 5.56 1.24
CA GLY A 150 1.15 4.88 -0.02
C GLY A 150 2.41 4.33 -0.72
N ILE A 151 3.52 5.09 -0.64
CA ILE A 151 4.83 4.67 -1.17
C ILE A 151 5.46 3.60 -0.26
N GLY A 152 5.58 3.87 1.03
CA GLY A 152 6.33 3.02 1.94
C GLY A 152 5.69 1.65 2.16
N ILE A 153 4.36 1.56 2.23
CA ILE A 153 3.66 0.27 2.33
C ILE A 153 3.86 -0.55 1.05
N PHE A 154 3.81 0.10 -0.11
CA PHE A 154 4.09 -0.59 -1.38
C PHE A 154 5.50 -1.18 -1.38
N ILE A 155 6.50 -0.42 -0.96
CA ILE A 155 7.89 -0.90 -0.82
C ILE A 155 7.95 -2.08 0.15
N ALA A 156 7.34 -1.96 1.33
CA ALA A 156 7.33 -3.00 2.36
C ALA A 156 6.70 -4.32 1.90
N ILE A 157 5.77 -4.29 0.95
CA ILE A 157 4.99 -5.45 0.47
C ILE A 157 5.48 -5.97 -0.88
N THR A 158 6.33 -5.22 -1.58
CA THR A 158 6.95 -5.65 -2.83
C THR A 158 7.61 -7.05 -2.72
N PRO A 159 8.27 -7.44 -1.62
CA PRO A 159 8.78 -8.81 -1.45
C PRO A 159 7.69 -9.88 -1.51
N ILE A 160 6.51 -9.63 -0.93
CA ILE A 160 5.38 -10.56 -0.94
C ILE A 160 4.84 -10.70 -2.37
N ILE A 161 4.67 -9.58 -3.08
CA ILE A 161 4.25 -9.56 -4.48
C ILE A 161 5.23 -10.36 -5.35
N ALA A 162 6.53 -10.18 -5.13
CA ALA A 162 7.58 -10.92 -5.83
C ALA A 162 7.54 -12.42 -5.52
N LEU A 163 7.38 -12.77 -4.24
CA LEU A 163 7.29 -14.14 -3.77
C LEU A 163 6.10 -14.87 -4.41
N THR A 164 4.91 -14.28 -4.38
CA THR A 164 3.70 -14.89 -4.97
C THR A 164 3.79 -14.99 -6.49
N ALA A 165 4.47 -14.06 -7.15
CA ALA A 165 4.75 -14.14 -8.58
C ALA A 165 5.70 -15.29 -8.95
N ILE A 166 6.66 -15.65 -8.09
CA ILE A 166 7.54 -16.82 -8.30
C ILE A 166 6.74 -18.12 -8.21
N PHE A 167 5.88 -18.23 -7.19
CA PHE A 167 5.09 -19.43 -6.97
C PHE A 167 3.96 -19.63 -7.98
N GLN A 168 3.70 -18.64 -8.86
CA GLN A 168 2.62 -18.66 -9.87
C GLN A 168 1.25 -19.02 -9.29
N LYS A 169 1.04 -18.80 -7.99
CA LYS A 169 -0.20 -19.17 -7.31
C LYS A 169 -1.24 -18.06 -7.43
N SER A 170 -2.48 -18.41 -7.08
CA SER A 170 -3.64 -17.51 -7.09
C SER A 170 -3.37 -16.21 -6.33
N TYR A 171 -4.02 -15.12 -6.76
CA TYR A 171 -3.94 -13.81 -6.11
C TYR A 171 -4.38 -13.83 -4.64
N LEU A 172 -5.14 -14.85 -4.23
CA LEU A 172 -5.61 -15.02 -2.86
C LEU A 172 -4.45 -15.28 -1.88
N LEU A 173 -3.41 -16.00 -2.30
CA LEU A 173 -2.26 -16.27 -1.43
C LEU A 173 -1.48 -15.00 -1.09
N SER A 174 -1.38 -14.05 -2.03
CA SER A 174 -0.69 -12.79 -1.76
C SER A 174 -1.44 -11.93 -0.76
N ILE A 175 -2.77 -11.98 -0.76
CA ILE A 175 -3.62 -11.34 0.25
C ILE A 175 -3.34 -11.95 1.62
N VAL A 176 -3.41 -13.27 1.75
CA VAL A 176 -3.22 -13.97 3.04
C VAL A 176 -1.85 -13.66 3.63
N PHE A 177 -0.79 -13.74 2.83
CA PHE A 177 0.56 -13.41 3.31
C PHE A 177 0.69 -11.94 3.70
N ALA A 178 0.09 -11.02 2.94
CA ALA A 178 0.14 -9.59 3.25
C ALA A 178 -0.58 -9.26 4.56
N ILE A 179 -1.73 -9.90 4.83
CA ILE A 179 -2.47 -9.72 6.08
C ILE A 179 -1.66 -10.24 7.28
N ILE A 180 -1.10 -11.45 7.19
CA ILE A 180 -0.29 -12.01 8.29
C ILE A 180 0.92 -11.11 8.55
N TYR A 181 1.59 -10.67 7.48
CA TYR A 181 2.74 -9.78 7.55
C TYR A 181 2.39 -8.41 8.14
N SER A 182 1.23 -7.84 7.82
CA SER A 182 0.80 -6.56 8.39
C SER A 182 0.34 -6.66 9.83
N PHE A 183 -0.31 -7.75 10.19
CA PHE A 183 -0.74 -8.01 11.56
C PHE A 183 0.46 -8.18 12.51
N MET A 184 1.53 -8.86 12.08
CA MET A 184 2.80 -8.90 12.80
C MET A 184 3.40 -7.49 13.02
N GLY A 185 3.12 -6.56 12.11
CA GLY A 185 3.54 -5.16 12.22
C GLY A 185 2.94 -4.42 13.42
N ILE A 186 1.77 -4.82 13.90
CA ILE A 186 1.14 -4.22 15.09
C ILE A 186 1.98 -4.53 16.33
N PHE A 187 2.36 -5.80 16.52
CA PHE A 187 3.22 -6.21 17.62
C PHE A 187 4.61 -5.58 17.53
N ALA A 188 5.14 -5.45 16.31
CA ALA A 188 6.41 -4.77 16.09
C ALA A 188 6.33 -3.29 16.46
N ALA A 189 5.24 -2.60 16.10
CA ALA A 189 5.00 -1.19 16.43
C ALA A 189 4.93 -0.94 17.95
N SER A 190 4.39 -1.87 18.72
CA SER A 190 4.35 -1.79 20.20
C SER A 190 5.67 -2.15 20.88
N SER A 191 6.70 -2.53 20.13
CA SER A 191 7.99 -3.00 20.65
C SER A 191 9.15 -2.09 20.24
N LYS A 192 10.36 -2.42 20.68
CA LYS A 192 11.61 -1.76 20.23
C LYS A 192 11.87 -1.93 18.71
N LEU A 193 11.10 -2.78 18.02
CA LEU A 193 11.24 -3.08 16.59
C LEU A 193 10.44 -2.13 15.69
N HIS A 194 9.75 -1.12 16.23
CA HIS A 194 8.88 -0.23 15.46
C HIS A 194 9.60 0.45 14.28
N SER A 195 10.90 0.74 14.38
CA SER A 195 11.71 1.34 13.31
C SER A 195 12.32 0.33 12.33
N ILE A 196 12.33 -0.96 12.67
CA ILE A 196 13.01 -2.01 11.87
C ILE A 196 12.00 -2.81 11.04
N TYR A 197 10.84 -3.13 11.62
CA TYR A 197 9.86 -3.93 10.93
C TYR A 197 9.21 -3.13 9.80
N PRO A 198 9.22 -3.59 8.54
CA PRO A 198 8.97 -2.70 7.40
C PRO A 198 7.60 -2.01 7.40
N ILE A 199 6.55 -2.65 7.91
CA ILE A 199 5.20 -2.05 7.98
C ILE A 199 5.11 -0.99 9.09
N SER A 200 5.68 -1.25 10.27
CA SER A 200 5.70 -0.26 11.35
C SER A 200 6.70 0.87 11.04
N ALA A 201 7.79 0.55 10.35
CA ALA A 201 8.80 1.49 9.90
C ALA A 201 8.21 2.53 8.94
N VAL A 202 7.12 2.22 8.22
CA VAL A 202 6.48 3.23 7.38
C VAL A 202 5.87 4.37 8.18
N PHE A 203 5.35 4.13 9.39
CA PHE A 203 4.85 5.22 10.24
C PHE A 203 5.96 6.15 10.71
N VAL A 204 7.15 5.60 10.95
CA VAL A 204 8.36 6.36 11.28
C VAL A 204 8.82 7.17 10.06
N PHE A 205 8.83 6.54 8.89
CA PHE A 205 9.18 7.17 7.61
C PHE A 205 8.21 8.27 7.20
N SER A 206 6.90 8.09 7.41
CA SER A 206 5.89 9.07 7.07
C SER A 206 5.84 10.25 8.03
N GLY A 207 6.54 10.18 9.17
CA GLY A 207 6.48 11.18 10.23
C GLY A 207 5.20 11.12 11.07
N ALA A 208 4.49 9.99 11.05
CA ALA A 208 3.32 9.77 11.89
C ALA A 208 3.70 9.53 13.37
N TYR A 209 4.87 8.94 13.63
CA TYR A 209 5.41 8.82 14.98
C TYR A 209 6.57 9.79 15.21
N PRO A 210 6.50 10.64 16.26
CA PRO A 210 7.62 11.50 16.63
C PRO A 210 8.74 10.64 17.22
N VAL A 211 9.84 10.52 16.49
CA VAL A 211 10.98 9.68 16.87
C VAL A 211 12.30 10.44 16.73
N THR A 212 13.36 9.89 17.33
CA THR A 212 14.72 10.39 17.17
C THR A 212 15.22 10.23 15.72
N GLY A 213 16.15 11.10 15.30
CA GLY A 213 16.72 11.04 13.94
C GLY A 213 17.36 9.68 13.60
N MET A 214 17.91 8.97 14.58
CA MET A 214 18.49 7.64 14.38
C MET A 214 17.45 6.59 14.00
N ALA A 215 16.26 6.62 14.63
CA ALA A 215 15.17 5.71 14.32
C ALA A 215 14.64 5.94 12.89
N TYR A 216 14.58 7.20 12.44
CA TYR A 216 14.20 7.54 11.07
C TYR A 216 15.16 6.94 10.03
N TRP A 217 16.47 7.04 10.25
CA TRP A 217 17.47 6.43 9.36
C TRP A 217 17.37 4.90 9.32
N LEU A 218 17.12 4.27 10.47
CA LEU A 218 16.90 2.83 10.55
C LEU A 218 15.66 2.38 9.76
N SER A 219 14.56 3.14 9.82
CA SER A 219 13.36 2.85 9.01
C SER A 219 13.60 3.02 7.50
N CYS A 220 14.37 4.02 7.09
CA CYS A 220 14.76 4.16 5.68
C CYS A 220 15.61 2.97 5.22
N LEU A 221 16.59 2.55 6.04
CA LEU A 221 17.44 1.40 5.74
C LEU A 221 16.65 0.09 5.67
N SER A 222 15.68 -0.13 6.56
CA SER A 222 14.84 -1.34 6.53
C SER A 222 13.97 -1.39 5.28
N LEU A 223 13.34 -0.28 4.88
CA LEU A 223 12.57 -0.19 3.64
C LEU A 223 13.45 -0.39 2.41
N LEU A 224 14.64 0.20 2.36
CA LEU A 224 15.59 -0.03 1.27
C LEU A 224 16.06 -1.49 1.19
N ALA A 225 16.31 -2.12 2.34
CA ALA A 225 16.65 -3.55 2.39
C ALA A 225 15.51 -4.42 1.86
N THR A 226 14.25 -4.13 2.22
CA THR A 226 13.10 -4.87 1.65
C THR A 226 12.98 -4.70 0.15
N LEU A 227 13.16 -3.48 -0.36
CA LEU A 227 13.16 -3.22 -1.80
C LEU A 227 14.26 -4.01 -2.51
N ALA A 228 15.48 -4.02 -1.96
CA ALA A 228 16.61 -4.74 -2.52
C ALA A 228 16.34 -6.25 -2.61
N ILE A 229 15.81 -6.84 -1.53
CA ILE A 229 15.41 -8.26 -1.49
C ILE A 229 14.34 -8.53 -2.57
N ALA A 230 13.32 -7.68 -2.67
CA ALA A 230 12.26 -7.85 -3.66
C ALA A 230 12.79 -7.78 -5.10
N LEU A 231 13.69 -6.84 -5.40
CA LEU A 231 14.31 -6.71 -6.72
C LEU A 231 15.20 -7.91 -7.06
N MET A 232 15.91 -8.48 -6.09
CA MET A 232 16.68 -9.72 -6.27
C MET A 232 15.76 -10.91 -6.60
N MET A 233 14.62 -11.02 -5.90
CA MET A 233 13.61 -12.05 -6.19
C MET A 233 13.01 -11.90 -7.58
N LEU A 234 12.67 -10.67 -7.99
CA LEU A 234 12.10 -10.39 -9.31
C LEU A 234 13.08 -10.63 -10.46
N LYS A 235 14.38 -10.38 -10.26
CA LYS A 235 15.42 -10.73 -11.26
C LYS A 235 15.42 -12.23 -11.55
N ARG A 236 15.24 -13.09 -10.54
CA ARG A 236 15.15 -14.55 -10.75
C ARG A 236 13.95 -14.93 -11.63
N ILE A 237 12.85 -14.19 -11.57
CA ILE A 237 11.68 -14.41 -12.43
C ILE A 237 12.01 -14.13 -13.90
N GLY A 238 12.73 -13.03 -14.19
CA GLY A 238 13.16 -12.70 -15.55
C GLY A 238 14.08 -13.77 -16.14
N VAL A 239 15.05 -14.23 -15.34
CA VAL A 239 16.03 -15.26 -15.75
C VAL A 239 15.37 -16.62 -15.99
N TYR A 240 14.34 -17.00 -15.23
CA TYR A 240 13.63 -18.27 -15.45
C TYR A 240 12.82 -18.29 -16.76
N LYS A 241 12.52 -17.11 -17.32
CA LYS A 241 11.62 -16.92 -18.48
C LYS A 241 12.34 -16.66 -19.80
N GLU A 242 13.66 -16.41 -19.78
CA GLU A 242 14.50 -16.37 -21.00
C GLU A 242 14.99 -17.75 -21.43
N LYS A 243 14.80 -18.79 -20.59
CA LYS A 243 15.23 -20.18 -20.87
C LYS A 243 14.17 -21.07 -21.54
N PHE A 244 13.00 -20.52 -21.85
CA PHE A 244 11.91 -21.19 -22.59
C PHE A 244 11.48 -20.28 -23.75
#